data_AF-A0AA47EHT0-F1
#
_entry.id   AF-A0AA47EHT0-F1
#
_cell.length_a   1.000
_cell.length_b   1.000
_cell.length_c   1.000
_cell.angle_alpha   90.00
_cell.angle_beta   90.00
_cell.angle_gamma   90.00
#
_symmetry.space_group_name_H-M   'P 1'
#
loop_
_entity.id
_entity.type
_entity.pdbx_description
1 polymer ?
#
loop_
_entity_poly.entity_id
_entity_poly.type
_entity_poly.pdbx_seq_one_letter_code
_entity_poly.pdbx_strand_id
1 'polypeptide(L)' 'MGFDLIITYLAIIIMVPYSIIYAFDKGTSGIKVLLLGINLTLAGGIFAIIPDFDVNGVWYLLVLFGLIISFKGISKTD' A
#
# COMPACT_ATOMS: atom_id res chain seq x y z
N MET A 1 22.07 -4.81 16.02
CA MET A 1 21.68 -5.78 14.98
C MET A 1 20.16 -5.97 14.88
N GLY A 2 19.43 -6.36 15.94
CA GLY A 2 17.96 -6.52 15.83
C GLY A 2 17.17 -5.21 15.67
N PHE A 3 17.55 -4.16 16.41
CA PHE A 3 16.88 -2.85 16.36
C PHE A 3 17.04 -2.14 15.02
N ASP A 4 18.22 -2.27 14.39
CA ASP A 4 18.54 -1.67 13.10
C ASP A 4 17.69 -2.28 11.96
N LEU A 5 17.44 -3.60 12.02
CA LEU A 5 16.59 -4.30 11.07
C LEU A 5 15.12 -3.89 11.20
N ILE A 6 14.63 -3.70 12.42
CA ILE A 6 13.24 -3.26 12.67
C ILE A 6 13.01 -1.86 12.10
N ILE A 7 13.93 -0.93 12.34
CA ILE A 7 13.86 0.44 11.79
C ILE A 7 13.89 0.40 10.26
N THR A 8 14.79 -0.42 9.69
CA THR A 8 14.90 -0.57 8.23
C THR A 8 13.59 -1.11 7.63
N TYR A 9 12.97 -2.10 8.27
CA TYR A 9 11.71 -2.68 7.81
C TYR A 9 10.56 -1.67 7.87
N LEU A 10 10.45 -0.91 8.97
CA LEU A 10 9.49 0.19 9.13
C LEU A 10 9.70 1.30 8.08
N ALA A 11 10.95 1.67 7.81
CA ALA A 11 11.28 2.66 6.80
C ALA A 11 10.81 2.22 5.41
N ILE A 12 11.07 0.96 5.02
CA ILE A 12 10.63 0.41 3.73
C ILE A 12 9.10 0.40 3.63
N ILE A 13 8.43 -0.05 4.70
CA ILE A 13 6.96 -0.10 4.79
C ILE A 13 6.34 1.28 4.57
N ILE A 14 6.95 2.36 5.03
CA ILE A 14 6.42 3.72 4.85
C ILE A 14 6.84 4.33 3.51
N MET A 15 8.08 4.11 3.10
CA MET A 15 8.71 4.79 1.97
C MET A 15 8.21 4.26 0.62
N VAL A 16 7.95 2.95 0.51
CA VAL A 16 7.38 2.34 -0.70
C VAL A 16 6.00 2.92 -1.04
N PRO A 17 4.99 2.89 -0.16
CA PRO A 17 3.68 3.46 -0.45
C PRO A 17 3.74 4.98 -0.64
N TYR A 18 4.58 5.70 0.09
CA TYR A 18 4.78 7.13 -0.13
C TYR A 18 5.31 7.43 -1.54
N SER A 19 6.31 6.68 -2.00
CA SER A 19 6.89 6.87 -3.35
C SER A 19 5.90 6.52 -4.46
N ILE A 20 5.06 5.49 -4.27
CA ILE A 20 3.94 5.17 -5.17
C ILE A 20 2.97 6.36 -5.23
N ILE A 21 2.50 6.85 -4.09
CA ILE A 21 1.57 7.99 -4.04
C ILE A 21 2.16 9.21 -4.72
N TYR A 22 3.44 9.52 -4.47
CA TYR A 22 4.13 10.66 -5.07
C TYR A 22 4.30 10.51 -6.59
N ALA A 23 4.65 9.32 -7.07
CA ALA A 23 4.81 9.04 -8.50
C ALA A 23 3.47 9.18 -9.25
N PHE A 24 2.37 8.73 -8.65
CA PHE A 24 1.03 8.83 -9.23
C PHE A 24 0.37 10.20 -9.04
N ASP A 25 0.96 11.10 -8.25
CA ASP A 25 0.42 12.45 -8.05
C ASP A 25 0.57 13.33 -9.30
N LYS A 26 1.66 13.17 -10.07
CA LYS A 26 1.90 13.98 -11.28
C LYS A 26 1.26 13.35 -12.53
N GLY A 27 0.21 13.98 -13.06
CA GLY A 27 -0.34 13.70 -14.40
C GLY A 27 -1.20 12.43 -14.54
N THR A 28 -1.41 11.67 -13.47
CA THR A 28 -2.31 10.49 -13.48
C THR A 28 -3.70 10.87 -12.98
N SER A 29 -4.77 10.44 -13.66
CA SER A 29 -6.15 10.68 -13.23
C SER A 29 -6.46 10.08 -11.85
N GLY A 30 -7.26 10.78 -11.05
CA GLY A 30 -7.72 10.34 -9.72
C GLY A 30 -8.37 8.97 -9.73
N ILE A 31 -9.16 8.65 -10.76
CA ILE A 31 -9.80 7.34 -10.94
C ILE A 31 -8.76 6.22 -11.08
N LYS A 32 -7.66 6.46 -11.79
CA LYS A 32 -6.59 5.45 -11.93
C LYS A 32 -5.88 5.19 -10.60
N VAL A 33 -5.68 6.24 -9.80
CA VAL A 33 -5.10 6.14 -8.45
C VAL A 33 -6.05 5.39 -7.51
N LEU A 34 -7.35 5.69 -7.58
CA LEU A 34 -8.40 4.97 -6.85
C LEU A 34 -8.37 3.47 -7.18
N LEU A 35 -8.39 3.12 -8.46
CA LEU A 35 -8.40 1.74 -8.92
C LEU A 35 -7.11 1.00 -8.52
N LEU A 36 -5.95 1.66 -8.52
CA LEU A 36 -4.71 1.08 -8.01
C LEU A 36 -4.85 0.72 -6.53
N GLY A 37 -5.36 1.64 -5.71
CA GLY A 37 -5.57 1.40 -4.28
C GLY A 37 -6.54 0.25 -4.00
N ILE A 38 -7.65 0.18 -4.74
CA ILE A 38 -8.62 -0.92 -4.64
C ILE A 38 -7.98 -2.26 -5.02
N ASN A 39 -7.27 -2.33 -6.15
CA ASN A 39 -6.59 -3.57 -6.56
C ASN A 39 -5.55 -4.03 -5.54
N LEU A 40 -4.80 -3.11 -4.95
CA LEU A 40 -3.83 -3.41 -3.91
C LEU A 40 -4.52 -3.93 -2.64
N THR A 41 -5.64 -3.31 -2.25
CA THR A 41 -6.47 -3.75 -1.10
C THR A 41 -6.96 -5.19 -1.30
N LEU A 42 -7.48 -5.49 -2.49
CA LEU A 42 -7.99 -6.81 -2.84
C LEU A 42 -6.88 -7.85 -2.87
N ALA A 43 -5.74 -7.55 -3.51
CA ALA A 43 -4.58 -8.44 -3.55
C ALA A 43 -4.08 -8.75 -2.13
N GLY A 44 -3.91 -7.71 -1.30
CA GLY A 44 -3.50 -7.89 0.10
C GLY A 44 -4.49 -8.71 0.90
N GLY A 45 -5.79 -8.49 0.70
CA GLY A 45 -6.85 -9.24 1.38
C GLY A 45 -6.84 -10.73 1.00
N ILE A 46 -6.66 -11.04 -0.27
CA ILE A 46 -6.56 -12.43 -0.77
C ILE A 46 -5.33 -13.11 -0.17
N PHE A 47 -4.17 -12.48 -0.18
CA PHE A 47 -2.96 -13.08 0.39
C PHE A 47 -3.03 -13.22 1.91
N ALA A 48 -3.71 -12.30 2.62
CA ALA A 48 -3.84 -12.35 4.07
C ALA A 48 -4.66 -13.54 4.58
N ILE A 49 -5.58 -14.09 3.77
CA ILE A 49 -6.42 -15.23 4.16
C ILE A 49 -5.84 -16.59 3.77
N ILE A 50 -4.75 -16.62 2.99
CA ILE A 50 -4.10 -17.87 2.58
C ILE A 50 -3.06 -18.27 3.64
N PRO A 51 -3.23 -19.41 4.34
CA PRO A 51 -2.35 -19.80 5.45
C PRO A 51 -0.88 -19.97 5.04
N ASP A 52 -0.62 -20.49 3.84
CA ASP A 52 0.73 -20.71 3.33
C ASP A 52 1.50 -19.42 3.04
N PHE A 53 0.79 -18.28 2.96
CA PHE A 53 1.39 -16.97 2.75
C PHE A 53 1.44 -16.14 4.03
N ASP A 54 1.11 -16.66 5.22
CA ASP A 54 1.12 -15.83 6.43
C ASP A 54 2.53 -15.32 6.79
N VAL A 55 2.77 -14.04 6.49
CA VAL A 55 3.98 -13.29 6.86
C VAL A 55 3.70 -12.39 8.07
N ASN A 56 3.21 -12.97 9.17
CA ASN A 56 2.96 -12.26 10.44
C ASN A 56 2.13 -10.98 10.25
N GLY A 57 1.12 -11.05 9.39
CA GLY A 57 0.21 -9.94 9.12
C GLY A 57 0.73 -8.81 8.23
N VAL A 58 1.87 -8.97 7.54
CA VAL A 58 2.36 -8.00 6.54
C VAL A 58 1.34 -7.76 5.42
N TRP A 59 0.57 -8.77 5.03
CA TRP A 59 -0.48 -8.60 4.02
C TRP A 59 -1.58 -7.62 4.45
N TYR A 60 -1.89 -7.53 5.75
CA TYR A 60 -2.83 -6.53 6.26
C TYR A 60 -2.28 -5.10 6.15
N LEU A 61 -0.96 -4.91 6.19
CA LEU A 61 -0.35 -3.60 5.88
C LEU A 61 -0.55 -3.24 4.42
N LEU A 62 -0.46 -4.22 3.51
CA LEU A 62 -0.72 -4.01 2.09
C LEU A 62 -2.19 -3.64 1.83
N VAL A 63 -3.13 -4.25 2.55
CA VAL A 63 -4.55 -3.85 2.59
C VAL A 63 -4.68 -2.38 3.02
N LEU A 64 -4.03 -2.01 4.12
CA LEU A 64 -4.06 -0.65 4.65
C LEU A 64 -3.50 0.38 3.65
N PHE A 65 -2.39 0.06 2.97
CA PHE A 65 -1.82 0.94 1.95
C PHE A 65 -2.72 1.08 0.74
N GLY A 66 -3.35 -0.01 0.29
CA GLY A 66 -4.33 0.03 -0.78
C GLY A 66 -5.48 1.00 -0.46
N LEU A 67 -5.99 0.95 0.78
CA LEU A 67 -7.03 1.88 1.24
C LEU A 67 -6.56 3.33 1.25
N ILE A 68 -5.37 3.62 1.78
CA ILE A 68 -4.82 4.99 1.81
C ILE A 68 -4.67 5.55 0.39
N ILE A 69 -4.15 4.75 -0.54
CA ILE A 69 -4.00 5.13 -1.95
C ILE A 69 -5.37 5.38 -2.58
N SER A 70 -6.34 4.50 -2.30
CA SER A 70 -7.72 4.64 -2.76
C SER A 70 -8.33 5.98 -2.33
N PHE A 71 -8.21 6.34 -1.04
CA PHE A 71 -8.65 7.65 -0.52
C PHE A 71 -7.95 8.83 -1.21
N LYS A 72 -6.63 8.74 -1.43
CA LYS A 72 -5.86 9.77 -2.16
C LYS A 72 -6.37 9.95 -3.59
N GLY A 73 -6.80 8.86 -4.25
CA GLY A 73 -7.44 8.90 -5.56
C GLY A 73 -8.81 9.60 -5.55
N ILE A 74 -9.63 9.38 -4.53
CA ILE A 74 -10.92 10.07 -4.34
C ILE A 74 -10.71 11.57 -4.12
N SER A 75 -9.72 11.94 -3.29
CA SER A 75 -9.42 13.35 -2.99
C SER A 75 -8.78 14.09 -4.17
N LYS A 76 -8.39 13.38 -5.22
CA LYS A 76 -7.84 13.99 -6.43
C LYS A 76 -8.99 14.51 -7.27
N THR A 77 -9.16 15.83 -7.30
CA THR A 77 -10.05 16.48 -8.25
C THR A 77 -9.38 16.42 -9.62
N ASP A 78 -9.88 15.54 -10.49
CA ASP A 78 -9.48 15.46 -11.91
C ASP A 78 -9.80 16.77 -12.65
#